data_AF-A0A6A3YD63-F1
#
_entry.id   AF-A0A6A3YD63-F1
#
_cell.length_a   1.000
_cell.length_b   1.000
_cell.length_c   1.000
_cell.angle_alpha   90.00
_cell.angle_beta   90.00
_cell.angle_gamma   90.00
#
_symmetry.space_group_name_H-M   'P 1'
#
loop_
_entity.id
_entity.type
_entity.pdbx_description
1 polymer ?
#
loop_
_entity_poly.entity_id
_entity_poly.type
_entity_poly.pdbx_seq_one_letter_code
_entity_poly.pdbx_strand_id
1 'polypeptide(L)'
;MPWLQQIASDWKTITNLARCGQRLELGSGESVYEKGDPANFVFIVVSGEVALQMSTPNDDFDRGDSPQILFEHVAPGGFCGEVSLHDSKESVDDLEYVESAQVSSACVLLALAREDVCGYLELYMDIVRAHLRHDRCRDRIIRAACSSVPWLRGLSLQKMRMLSADAEVAVYSNGSTLFEDGKLFVPAAFAGGSTLQLRDGLLVLNRGKVRVIRSKRERERRRSVKVYEEDYEEEQRDPNSVEHVDEVADAEPDEWWSSMDPVLAMSSTSSPCTSRSSGNRYTAPP
;
A
#
# COMPACT_ATOMS: atom_id res chain seq x y z
N MET A 1 12.64 -13.36 -10.50
CA MET A 1 12.80 -12.77 -9.16
C MET A 1 13.65 -11.50 -9.22
N PRO A 2 13.10 -10.32 -8.84
CA PRO A 2 13.84 -9.05 -8.87
C PRO A 2 15.11 -9.04 -8.00
N TRP A 3 15.09 -9.67 -6.82
CA TRP A 3 16.25 -9.70 -5.93
C TRP A 3 17.38 -10.64 -6.41
N LEU A 4 17.07 -11.70 -7.17
CA LEU A 4 18.10 -12.51 -7.84
C LEU A 4 18.74 -11.77 -9.03
N GLN A 5 18.10 -10.77 -9.63
CA GLN A 5 18.69 -10.05 -10.77
C GLN A 5 19.98 -9.32 -10.38
N GLN A 6 20.08 -8.82 -9.14
CA GLN A 6 21.29 -8.15 -8.65
C GLN A 6 22.46 -9.13 -8.46
N ILE A 7 22.16 -10.43 -8.35
CA ILE A 7 23.13 -11.51 -8.14
C ILE A 7 23.32 -12.31 -9.45
N ALA A 8 22.57 -11.99 -10.50
CA ALA A 8 22.58 -12.70 -11.80
C ALA A 8 23.96 -12.80 -12.44
N SER A 9 24.85 -11.84 -12.17
CA SER A 9 26.22 -11.84 -12.66
C SER A 9 27.11 -12.88 -11.98
N ASP A 10 26.78 -13.34 -10.77
CA ASP A 10 27.49 -14.43 -10.10
C ASP A 10 26.90 -15.79 -10.49
N TRP A 11 27.28 -16.22 -11.69
CA TRP A 11 26.83 -17.49 -12.25
C TRP A 11 27.19 -18.69 -11.38
N LYS A 12 28.32 -18.65 -10.66
CA LYS A 12 28.77 -19.77 -9.84
C LYS A 12 27.84 -19.98 -8.65
N THR A 13 27.50 -18.89 -7.96
CA THR A 13 26.56 -18.91 -6.83
C THR A 13 25.18 -19.37 -7.27
N ILE A 14 24.67 -18.85 -8.39
CA ILE A 14 23.37 -19.27 -8.93
C ILE A 14 23.36 -20.74 -9.35
N THR A 15 24.42 -21.22 -9.99
CA THR A 15 24.53 -22.62 -10.40
C THR A 15 24.54 -23.55 -9.18
N ASN A 16 25.25 -23.17 -8.12
CA ASN A 16 25.29 -23.97 -6.91
C ASN A 16 23.94 -23.97 -6.18
N LEU A 17 23.28 -22.81 -6.09
CA LEU A 17 21.94 -22.70 -5.53
C LEU A 17 20.94 -23.58 -6.30
N ALA A 18 20.96 -23.52 -7.63
CA ALA A 18 20.10 -24.34 -8.48
C ALA A 18 20.36 -25.86 -8.31
N ARG A 19 21.59 -26.26 -7.98
CA ARG A 19 21.95 -27.67 -7.73
C ARG A 19 21.46 -28.20 -6.40
N CYS A 20 21.35 -27.35 -5.39
CA CYS A 20 20.81 -27.74 -4.08
C CYS A 20 19.28 -27.84 -4.08
N GLY A 21 18.61 -27.22 -5.06
CA GLY A 21 17.16 -27.27 -5.15
C GLY A 21 16.62 -28.66 -5.47
N GLN A 22 15.60 -29.08 -4.71
CA GLN A 22 14.86 -30.30 -4.97
C GLN A 22 13.73 -30.02 -5.96
N ARG A 23 13.67 -30.80 -7.03
CA ARG A 23 12.56 -30.74 -7.99
C ARG A 23 11.37 -31.51 -7.44
N LEU A 24 10.22 -30.84 -7.35
CA LEU A 24 8.94 -31.42 -6.95
C LEU A 24 8.00 -31.41 -8.14
N GLU A 25 7.36 -32.54 -8.41
CA GLU A 25 6.33 -32.67 -9.44
C GLU A 25 5.01 -32.93 -8.73
N LEU A 26 4.06 -32.01 -8.88
CA LEU A 26 2.81 -32.02 -8.14
C LEU A 26 1.61 -31.98 -9.09
N GLY A 27 0.59 -32.75 -8.74
CA GLY A 27 -0.70 -32.78 -9.41
C GLY A 27 -1.56 -31.56 -9.11
N SER A 28 -2.57 -31.32 -9.95
CA SER A 28 -3.57 -30.27 -9.69
C SER A 28 -4.31 -30.56 -8.38
N GLY A 29 -4.44 -29.54 -7.53
CA GLY A 29 -5.11 -29.61 -6.23
C GLY A 29 -4.21 -30.07 -5.08
N GLU A 30 -2.96 -30.47 -5.34
CA GLU A 30 -2.03 -30.82 -4.26
C GLU A 30 -1.56 -29.58 -3.50
N SER A 31 -1.36 -29.73 -2.19
CA SER A 31 -0.83 -28.67 -1.33
C SER A 31 0.69 -28.64 -1.39
N VAL A 32 1.27 -27.45 -1.53
CA VAL A 32 2.72 -27.22 -1.44
C VAL A 32 3.12 -27.01 0.01
N TYR A 33 2.35 -26.19 0.73
CA TYR A 33 2.45 -25.95 2.18
C TYR A 33 1.15 -25.34 2.70
N GLU A 34 0.88 -25.55 3.98
CA GLU A 34 -0.28 -24.98 4.66
C GLU A 34 0.11 -23.80 5.55
N LYS A 35 -0.89 -22.95 5.83
CA LYS A 35 -0.70 -21.80 6.72
C LYS A 35 -0.42 -22.32 8.13
N GLY A 36 0.63 -21.81 8.76
CA GLY A 36 1.09 -22.27 10.08
C GLY A 36 2.16 -23.35 10.02
N ASP A 37 2.45 -23.93 8.84
CA ASP A 37 3.57 -24.85 8.70
C ASP A 37 4.91 -24.11 8.88
N PRO A 38 5.95 -24.78 9.42
CA PRO A 38 7.29 -24.22 9.50
C PRO A 38 7.83 -23.82 8.11
N ALA A 39 8.19 -22.55 7.97
CA ALA A 39 8.69 -21.95 6.76
C ALA A 39 10.18 -22.17 6.58
N ASN A 40 10.53 -23.38 6.12
CA ASN A 40 11.92 -23.79 5.89
C ASN A 40 12.32 -23.77 4.41
N PHE A 41 11.38 -23.56 3.49
CA PHE A 41 11.63 -23.63 2.06
C PHE A 41 11.08 -22.43 1.30
N VAL A 42 11.80 -22.02 0.25
CA VAL A 42 11.29 -21.18 -0.83
C VAL A 42 11.03 -22.05 -2.05
N PHE A 43 9.91 -21.80 -2.73
CA PHE A 43 9.53 -22.55 -3.92
C PHE A 43 9.56 -21.64 -5.14
N ILE A 44 10.22 -22.11 -6.21
CA ILE A 44 10.23 -21.44 -7.51
C ILE A 44 9.38 -22.24 -8.48
N VAL A 45 8.42 -21.59 -9.13
CA VAL A 45 7.56 -22.24 -10.12
C VAL A 45 8.35 -22.40 -11.43
N VAL A 46 8.65 -23.63 -11.82
CA VAL A 46 9.36 -23.93 -13.08
C VAL A 46 8.37 -24.07 -14.23
N SER A 47 7.23 -24.73 -13.98
CA SER A 47 6.11 -24.85 -14.93
C SER A 47 4.80 -25.10 -14.19
N GLY A 48 3.66 -24.81 -14.83
CA GLY A 48 2.35 -24.85 -14.18
C GLY A 48 2.07 -23.58 -13.39
N GLU A 49 1.11 -23.64 -12.47
CA GLU A 49 0.65 -22.50 -11.68
C GLU A 49 0.34 -22.93 -10.24
N VAL A 50 0.61 -22.03 -9.30
CA VAL A 50 0.30 -22.20 -7.87
C VAL A 50 -0.64 -21.08 -7.44
N ALA A 51 -1.72 -21.43 -6.74
CA ALA A 51 -2.62 -20.49 -6.09
C ALA A 51 -2.22 -20.31 -4.62
N LEU A 52 -1.95 -19.08 -4.22
CA LEU A 52 -1.73 -18.69 -2.84
C LEU A 52 -3.05 -18.21 -2.24
N GLN A 53 -3.44 -18.83 -1.14
CA GLN A 53 -4.63 -18.51 -0.38
C GLN A 53 -4.25 -17.69 0.85
N MET A 54 -4.69 -16.44 0.89
CA MET A 54 -4.49 -15.53 2.01
C MET A 54 -5.81 -15.26 2.73
N SER A 55 -5.77 -15.31 4.06
CA SER A 55 -6.87 -14.84 4.92
C SER A 55 -6.54 -13.45 5.46
N THR A 56 -7.39 -12.46 5.20
CA THR A 56 -7.26 -11.15 5.86
C THR A 56 -7.72 -11.27 7.31
N PRO A 57 -6.93 -10.86 8.31
CA PRO A 57 -7.41 -10.77 9.68
C PRO A 57 -8.53 -9.72 9.75
N ASN A 58 -9.68 -10.09 10.33
CA ASN A 58 -10.72 -9.14 10.71
C ASN A 58 -10.21 -8.37 11.94
N ASP A 59 -9.41 -7.33 11.72
CA ASP A 59 -9.12 -6.34 12.74
C ASP A 59 -10.27 -5.31 12.73
N ASP A 60 -11.44 -5.72 13.25
CA ASP A 60 -12.35 -4.86 14.05
C ASP A 60 -13.65 -5.61 14.42
N PHE A 61 -14.06 -5.40 15.67
CA PHE A 61 -15.20 -6.00 16.36
C PHE A 61 -16.55 -5.84 15.61
N ASP A 62 -17.42 -6.84 15.76
CA ASP A 62 -18.90 -6.75 15.66
C ASP A 62 -19.62 -6.68 14.29
N ARG A 63 -19.03 -7.18 13.20
CA ARG A 63 -19.84 -7.70 12.09
C ARG A 63 -19.43 -9.11 11.73
N GLY A 64 -20.39 -10.03 11.75
CA GLY A 64 -20.24 -11.43 11.38
C GLY A 64 -19.95 -11.68 9.90
N ASP A 65 -19.14 -10.82 9.27
CA ASP A 65 -18.63 -11.04 7.92
C ASP A 65 -17.49 -12.06 7.97
N SER A 66 -17.68 -13.15 7.23
CA SER A 66 -16.69 -14.20 7.03
C SER A 66 -15.38 -13.61 6.49
N PRO A 67 -14.21 -14.11 6.93
CA PRO A 67 -12.92 -13.61 6.47
C PRO A 67 -12.84 -13.69 4.95
N GLN A 68 -12.44 -12.58 4.32
CA GLN A 68 -12.30 -12.52 2.88
C GLN A 68 -11.07 -13.33 2.46
N ILE A 69 -11.27 -14.33 1.62
CA ILE A 69 -10.20 -15.18 1.10
C ILE A 69 -9.73 -14.55 -0.21
N LEU A 70 -8.46 -14.11 -0.25
CA LEU A 70 -7.82 -13.67 -1.48
C LEU A 70 -7.02 -14.83 -2.08
N PHE A 71 -7.14 -14.97 -3.40
CA PHE A 71 -6.32 -15.88 -4.18
C PHE A 71 -5.36 -15.08 -5.07
N GLU A 72 -4.09 -15.46 -5.02
CA GLU A 72 -3.05 -14.95 -5.89
C GLU A 72 -2.44 -16.09 -6.69
N HIS A 73 -2.36 -15.95 -8.01
CA HIS A 73 -1.76 -16.96 -8.88
C HIS A 73 -0.30 -16.64 -9.18
N VAL A 74 0.58 -17.60 -8.90
CA VAL A 74 2.01 -17.56 -9.17
C VAL A 74 2.28 -18.37 -10.44
N ALA A 75 2.66 -17.65 -11.49
CA ALA A 75 3.00 -18.21 -12.80
C ALA A 75 4.47 -18.69 -12.85
N PRO A 76 4.88 -19.43 -13.91
CA PRO A 76 6.26 -19.85 -14.09
C PRO A 76 7.26 -18.68 -14.04
N GLY A 77 8.38 -18.89 -13.34
CA GLY A 77 9.37 -17.86 -13.02
C GLY A 77 9.03 -17.01 -11.78
N GLY A 78 7.82 -17.16 -11.25
CA GLY A 78 7.39 -16.66 -9.94
C GLY A 78 7.86 -17.56 -8.79
N PHE A 79 7.55 -17.12 -7.56
CA PHE A 79 7.97 -17.81 -6.34
C PHE A 79 6.99 -17.58 -5.19
N CYS A 80 7.09 -18.42 -4.17
CA CYS A 80 6.35 -18.32 -2.92
C CYS A 80 7.15 -18.91 -1.75
N GLY A 81 6.67 -18.70 -0.53
CA GLY A 81 7.31 -19.17 0.69
C GLY A 81 8.52 -18.32 1.12
N GLU A 82 8.60 -17.09 0.62
CA GLU A 82 9.68 -16.13 0.90
C GLU A 82 9.76 -15.73 2.37
N VAL A 83 8.70 -15.97 3.14
CA VAL A 83 8.68 -15.82 4.60
C VAL A 83 9.84 -16.58 5.27
N SER A 84 10.27 -17.71 4.70
CA SER A 84 11.43 -18.48 5.18
C SER A 84 12.76 -17.71 5.14
N LEU A 85 12.89 -16.70 4.27
CA LEU A 85 14.11 -15.90 4.10
C LEU A 85 14.15 -14.64 4.99
N HIS A 86 13.10 -14.39 5.77
CA HIS A 86 13.07 -13.25 6.69
C HIS A 86 14.09 -13.40 7.83
N ASP A 87 14.43 -12.27 8.43
CA ASP A 87 15.38 -12.22 9.54
C ASP A 87 14.76 -12.82 10.81
N SER A 88 15.39 -13.85 11.37
CA SER A 88 14.91 -14.49 12.61
C SER A 88 15.04 -13.58 13.82
N LYS A 89 15.71 -12.44 13.70
CA LYS A 89 15.81 -11.45 14.80
C LYS A 89 14.50 -10.69 15.04
N GLU A 90 13.54 -10.76 14.12
CA GLU A 90 12.23 -10.12 14.26
C GLU A 90 11.17 -11.01 14.94
N SER A 91 11.40 -12.33 15.06
CA SER A 91 10.50 -13.27 15.74
C SER A 91 11.29 -14.26 16.60
N VAL A 92 10.89 -14.36 17.87
CA VAL A 92 11.31 -15.46 18.74
C VAL A 92 10.47 -16.67 18.31
N ASP A 93 11.13 -17.77 17.94
CA ASP A 93 10.58 -19.04 17.40
C ASP A 93 10.19 -19.06 15.90
N ASP A 94 10.18 -20.30 15.38
CA ASP A 94 10.19 -20.73 13.98
C ASP A 94 9.26 -19.90 13.08
N LEU A 95 9.81 -19.41 11.96
CA LEU A 95 9.02 -18.71 10.96
C LEU A 95 7.96 -19.68 10.41
N GLU A 96 6.70 -19.25 10.35
CA GLU A 96 5.60 -20.03 9.80
C GLU A 96 5.06 -19.39 8.52
N TYR A 97 4.52 -20.21 7.62
CA TYR A 97 3.83 -19.70 6.43
C TYR A 97 2.55 -18.95 6.83
N VAL A 98 2.37 -17.74 6.30
CA VAL A 98 1.20 -16.88 6.61
C VAL A 98 0.05 -17.09 5.63
N GLU A 99 0.31 -17.80 4.53
CA GLU A 99 -0.60 -18.20 3.47
C GLU A 99 -0.51 -19.72 3.23
N SER A 100 -1.48 -20.26 2.50
CA SER A 100 -1.44 -21.65 2.03
C SER A 100 -1.21 -21.67 0.53
N ALA A 101 -0.36 -22.57 0.05
CA ALA A 101 -0.05 -22.68 -1.38
C ALA A 101 -0.59 -24.00 -1.92
N GLN A 102 -1.44 -23.91 -2.96
CA GLN A 102 -2.03 -25.07 -3.61
C GLN A 102 -1.77 -25.02 -5.11
N VAL A 103 -1.49 -26.17 -5.70
CA VAL A 103 -1.22 -26.28 -7.14
C VAL A 103 -2.52 -26.13 -7.93
N SER A 104 -2.63 -25.11 -8.78
CA SER A 104 -3.84 -24.86 -9.59
C SER A 104 -3.86 -25.63 -10.91
N SER A 105 -2.68 -26.03 -11.41
CA SER A 105 -2.50 -26.90 -12.58
C SER A 105 -1.23 -27.72 -12.37
N ALA A 106 -1.15 -28.95 -12.90
CA ALA A 106 0.03 -29.81 -12.75
C ALA A 106 1.34 -29.01 -12.89
N CYS A 107 2.15 -28.98 -11.83
CA CYS A 107 3.26 -28.06 -11.71
C CYS A 107 4.57 -28.76 -11.40
N VAL A 108 5.64 -28.09 -11.78
CA VAL A 108 6.99 -28.45 -11.36
C VAL A 108 7.54 -27.28 -10.55
N LEU A 109 7.94 -27.57 -9.31
CA LEU A 109 8.55 -26.61 -8.40
C LEU A 109 10.01 -26.95 -8.17
N LEU A 110 10.82 -25.94 -7.93
CA LEU A 110 12.14 -26.07 -7.33
C LEU A 110 12.05 -25.60 -5.88
N ALA A 111 12.11 -26.55 -4.95
CA ALA A 111 12.15 -26.28 -3.52
C ALA A 111 13.60 -26.05 -3.09
N LEU A 112 13.88 -24.89 -2.48
CA LEU A 112 15.18 -24.51 -1.97
C LEU A 112 15.09 -24.37 -0.46
N ALA A 113 15.93 -25.12 0.26
CA ALA A 113 16.00 -25.03 1.71
C ALA A 113 16.55 -23.66 2.14
N ARG A 114 16.00 -23.12 3.23
CA ARG A 114 16.40 -21.83 3.80
C ARG A 114 17.91 -21.79 4.07
N GLU A 115 18.47 -22.87 4.59
CA GLU A 115 19.88 -22.98 4.95
C GLU A 115 20.77 -22.87 3.70
N ASP A 116 20.38 -23.52 2.61
CA ASP A 116 21.10 -23.45 1.35
C ASP A 116 21.02 -22.05 0.73
N VAL A 117 19.83 -21.45 0.68
CA VAL A 117 19.66 -20.10 0.14
C VAL A 117 20.47 -19.10 0.97
N CYS A 118 20.33 -19.13 2.30
CA CYS A 118 21.05 -18.22 3.18
C CYS A 118 22.57 -18.44 3.15
N GLY A 119 23.02 -19.68 2.99
CA GLY A 119 24.44 -20.03 2.92
C GLY A 119 25.08 -19.57 1.61
N TYR A 120 24.50 -19.91 0.46
CA TYR A 120 25.06 -19.49 -0.83
C TYR A 120 24.91 -17.99 -1.09
N LEU A 121 23.84 -17.37 -0.59
CA LEU A 121 23.59 -15.94 -0.74
C LEU A 121 24.04 -15.11 0.47
N GLU A 122 24.87 -15.65 1.37
CA GLU A 122 25.24 -15.00 2.64
C GLU A 122 25.65 -13.53 2.46
N LEU A 123 26.50 -13.25 1.46
CA LEU A 123 27.01 -11.91 1.13
C LEU A 123 25.96 -10.95 0.53
N TYR A 124 24.81 -11.48 0.13
CA TYR A 124 23.73 -10.73 -0.51
C TYR A 124 22.44 -10.74 0.34
N MET A 125 22.41 -11.44 1.47
CA MET A 125 21.20 -11.60 2.28
C MET A 125 20.67 -10.28 2.83
N ASP A 126 21.53 -9.28 3.04
CA ASP A 126 21.12 -7.93 3.40
C ASP A 126 20.27 -7.28 2.30
N ILE A 127 20.72 -7.37 1.04
CA ILE A 127 20.02 -6.87 -0.14
C ILE A 127 18.72 -7.64 -0.36
N VAL A 128 18.76 -8.98 -0.26
CA VAL A 128 17.58 -9.84 -0.44
C VAL A 128 16.53 -9.51 0.62
N ARG A 129 16.91 -9.46 1.90
CA ARG A 129 15.97 -9.12 2.98
C ARG A 129 15.43 -7.71 2.86
N ALA A 130 16.23 -6.75 2.40
CA ALA A 130 15.74 -5.39 2.14
C ALA A 130 14.64 -5.38 1.06
N HIS A 131 14.83 -6.13 -0.03
CA HIS A 131 13.79 -6.28 -1.06
C HIS A 131 12.55 -6.98 -0.53
N LEU A 132 12.70 -8.10 0.18
CA LEU A 132 11.56 -8.82 0.74
C LEU A 132 10.77 -7.97 1.75
N ARG A 133 11.46 -7.16 2.57
CA ARG A 133 10.81 -6.18 3.45
C ARG A 133 10.03 -5.13 2.65
N HIS A 134 10.59 -4.64 1.55
CA HIS A 134 9.93 -3.68 0.68
C HIS A 134 8.67 -4.26 0.02
N ASP A 135 8.78 -5.47 -0.56
CA ASP A 135 7.65 -6.17 -1.20
C ASP A 135 6.55 -6.50 -0.19
N ARG A 136 6.90 -7.02 1.00
CA ARG A 136 5.94 -7.28 2.09
C ARG A 136 5.24 -6.00 2.55
N CYS A 137 5.94 -4.88 2.56
CA CYS A 137 5.36 -3.57 2.88
C CYS A 137 4.29 -3.19 1.85
N ARG A 138 4.59 -3.37 0.56
CA ARG A 138 3.63 -3.15 -0.54
C ARG A 138 2.41 -4.07 -0.46
N ASP A 139 2.60 -5.34 -0.15
CA ASP A 139 1.48 -6.28 0.01
C ASP A 139 0.60 -5.96 1.22
N ARG A 140 1.19 -5.38 2.27
CA ARG A 140 0.42 -4.85 3.41
C ARG A 140 -0.43 -3.66 2.99
N ILE A 141 0.08 -2.78 2.13
CA ILE A 141 -0.70 -1.66 1.56
C ILE A 141 -1.85 -2.20 0.71
N ILE A 142 -1.60 -3.17 -0.17
CA ILE A 142 -2.63 -3.80 -1.01
C ILE A 142 -3.70 -4.43 -0.11
N ARG A 143 -3.31 -5.22 0.89
CA ARG A 143 -4.27 -5.86 1.81
C ARG A 143 -5.10 -4.85 2.60
N ALA A 144 -4.47 -3.82 3.16
CA ALA A 144 -5.18 -2.77 3.89
C ALA A 144 -6.14 -1.99 2.96
N ALA A 145 -5.74 -1.73 1.72
CA ALA A 145 -6.61 -1.15 0.70
C ALA A 145 -7.82 -2.05 0.39
N CYS A 146 -7.62 -3.37 0.27
CA CYS A 146 -8.70 -4.33 0.01
C CYS A 146 -9.72 -4.41 1.16
N SER A 147 -9.23 -4.47 2.41
CA SER A 147 -10.08 -4.67 3.59
C SER A 147 -10.78 -3.39 4.03
N SER A 148 -10.02 -2.29 4.10
CA SER A 148 -10.40 -1.11 4.86
C SER A 148 -10.95 0.02 4.00
N VAL A 149 -10.82 -0.07 2.66
CA VAL A 149 -11.18 1.01 1.74
C VAL A 149 -12.25 0.55 0.73
N PRO A 150 -13.54 0.80 1.00
CA PRO A 150 -14.64 0.29 0.18
C PRO A 150 -14.58 0.67 -1.30
N TRP A 151 -14.06 1.86 -1.62
CA TRP A 151 -13.98 2.36 -2.99
C TRP A 151 -12.77 1.83 -3.78
N LEU A 152 -11.84 1.13 -3.11
CA LEU A 152 -10.80 0.33 -3.78
C LEU A 152 -11.26 -1.10 -4.08
N ARG A 153 -12.43 -1.51 -3.57
CA ARG A 153 -13.03 -2.82 -3.87
C ARG A 153 -13.34 -2.92 -5.37
N GLY A 154 -12.86 -3.99 -6.00
CA GLY A 154 -13.04 -4.23 -7.45
C GLY A 154 -11.86 -3.84 -8.32
N LEU A 155 -10.78 -3.27 -7.75
CA LEU A 155 -9.52 -3.18 -8.46
C LEU A 155 -8.92 -4.58 -8.66
N SER A 156 -8.49 -4.88 -9.88
CA SER A 156 -7.71 -6.09 -10.17
C SER A 156 -6.39 -6.07 -9.39
N LEU A 157 -5.87 -7.25 -9.01
CA LEU A 157 -4.56 -7.38 -8.35
C LEU A 157 -3.43 -6.62 -9.08
N GLN A 158 -3.42 -6.64 -10.42
CA GLN A 158 -2.45 -5.88 -11.20
C GLN A 158 -2.53 -4.36 -10.95
N LYS A 159 -3.73 -3.78 -10.98
CA LYS A 159 -3.94 -2.35 -10.65
C LYS A 159 -3.52 -2.03 -9.21
N MET A 160 -3.79 -2.94 -8.27
CA MET A 160 -3.36 -2.76 -6.88
C MET A 160 -1.84 -2.81 -6.73
N ARG A 161 -1.15 -3.68 -7.48
CA ARG A 161 0.31 -3.70 -7.55
C ARG A 161 0.90 -2.43 -8.16
N MET A 162 0.24 -1.84 -9.16
CA MET A 162 0.65 -0.53 -9.69
C MET A 162 0.51 0.54 -8.60
N LEU A 163 -0.65 0.62 -7.92
CA LEU A 163 -0.86 1.56 -6.82
C LEU A 163 0.16 1.38 -5.69
N SER A 164 0.46 0.13 -5.31
CA SER A 164 1.44 -0.14 -4.25
C SER A 164 2.87 0.18 -4.64
N ALA A 165 3.19 0.26 -5.94
CA ALA A 165 4.52 0.66 -6.41
C ALA A 165 4.82 2.12 -6.08
N ASP A 166 3.77 2.96 -6.17
CA ASP A 166 3.87 4.40 -5.96
C ASP A 166 3.44 4.82 -4.53
N ALA A 167 2.90 3.89 -3.74
CA ALA A 167 2.46 4.15 -2.38
C ALA A 167 3.63 4.15 -1.39
N GLU A 168 3.70 5.20 -0.57
CA GLU A 168 4.68 5.32 0.51
C GLU A 168 4.00 5.04 1.86
N VAL A 169 4.69 4.30 2.75
CA VAL A 169 4.23 4.14 4.14
C VAL A 169 4.77 5.26 5.01
N ALA A 170 3.85 6.07 5.55
CA ALA A 170 4.15 7.12 6.52
C ALA A 170 3.80 6.64 7.94
N VAL A 171 4.73 6.83 8.88
CA VAL A 171 4.53 6.52 10.31
C VAL A 171 4.52 7.82 11.09
N TYR A 172 3.44 8.04 11.84
CA TYR A 172 3.24 9.25 12.64
C TYR A 172 3.35 8.92 14.13
N SER A 173 4.09 9.75 14.87
CA SER A 173 4.10 9.70 16.33
C SER A 173 2.77 10.21 16.90
N ASN A 174 2.40 9.78 18.11
CA ASN A 174 1.19 10.27 18.76
C ASN A 174 1.18 11.81 18.89
N GLY A 175 0.06 12.44 18.55
CA GLY A 175 -0.11 13.89 18.54
C GLY A 175 0.47 14.61 17.31
N SER A 176 1.02 13.88 16.32
CA SER A 176 1.51 14.50 15.08
C SER A 176 0.36 15.04 14.23
N THR A 177 0.59 16.18 13.58
CA THR A 177 -0.37 16.75 12.62
C THR A 177 -0.13 16.13 11.24
N LEU A 178 -1.13 15.42 10.72
CA LEU A 178 -1.10 14.82 9.39
C LEU A 178 -1.43 15.85 8.31
N PHE A 179 -2.38 16.74 8.60
CA PHE A 179 -2.90 17.71 7.65
C PHE A 179 -3.33 19.00 8.37
N GLU A 180 -2.97 20.14 7.79
CA GLU A 180 -3.37 21.47 8.26
C GLU A 180 -3.51 22.40 7.04
N ASP A 181 -4.57 23.21 6.98
CA ASP A 181 -4.76 24.23 5.93
C ASP A 181 -4.58 23.76 4.47
N GLY A 182 -5.12 22.60 4.11
CA GLY A 182 -4.99 22.09 2.73
C GLY A 182 -3.68 21.37 2.45
N LYS A 183 -2.77 21.28 3.43
CA LYS A 183 -1.42 20.77 3.27
C LYS A 183 -1.24 19.46 4.03
N LEU A 184 -0.78 18.43 3.32
CA LEU A 184 -0.43 17.14 3.90
C LEU A 184 1.06 17.13 4.27
N PHE A 185 1.33 16.75 5.52
CA PHE A 185 2.67 16.65 6.08
C PHE A 185 3.07 15.18 6.15
N VAL A 186 4.03 14.78 5.32
CA VAL A 186 4.56 13.40 5.30
C VAL A 186 5.96 13.39 5.94
N PRO A 187 6.20 12.57 6.97
CA PRO A 187 7.54 12.38 7.53
C PRO A 187 8.50 11.84 6.47
N ALA A 188 9.68 12.44 6.32
CA ALA A 188 10.68 11.95 5.37
C ALA A 188 11.22 10.58 5.81
N ALA A 189 11.03 9.54 4.98
CA ALA A 189 11.41 8.16 5.29
C ALA A 189 12.91 7.93 5.55
N PHE A 190 13.79 8.87 5.19
CA PHE A 190 15.25 8.75 5.28
C PHE A 190 15.96 9.86 6.06
N ALA A 191 15.22 10.84 6.60
CA ALA A 191 15.82 11.86 7.45
C ALA A 191 15.63 11.45 8.91
N GLY A 192 16.70 11.13 9.62
CA GLY A 192 16.71 10.96 11.08
C GLY A 192 16.46 12.27 11.85
N GLY A 193 15.56 13.11 11.34
CA GLY A 193 15.21 14.43 11.83
C GLY A 193 13.74 14.74 11.58
N SER A 194 13.20 15.64 12.39
CA SER A 194 11.81 16.11 12.41
C SER A 194 11.40 16.94 11.18
N THR A 195 11.90 16.61 9.98
CA THR A 195 11.58 17.32 8.75
C THR A 195 10.38 16.69 8.07
N LEU A 196 9.24 17.37 8.18
CA LEU A 196 8.01 17.07 7.44
C LEU A 196 8.13 17.59 6.00
N GLN A 197 7.79 16.75 5.03
CA GLN A 197 7.66 17.14 3.63
C GLN A 197 6.20 17.44 3.30
N LEU A 198 5.98 18.57 2.64
CA LEU A 198 4.68 18.92 2.08
C LEU A 198 4.43 18.08 0.84
N ARG A 199 3.31 17.37 0.80
CA ARG A 199 2.90 16.57 -0.36
C ARG A 199 1.43 16.73 -0.67
N ASP A 200 1.11 16.40 -1.92
CA ASP A 200 -0.25 16.15 -2.37
C ASP A 200 -0.49 14.66 -2.45
N GLY A 201 -1.70 14.24 -2.11
CA GLY A 201 -2.05 12.84 -2.25
C GLY A 201 -3.19 12.39 -1.36
N LEU A 202 -3.35 11.07 -1.37
CA LEU A 202 -4.33 10.37 -0.58
C LEU A 202 -3.63 9.65 0.57
N LEU A 203 -4.12 9.86 1.79
CA LEU A 203 -3.75 9.03 2.94
C LEU A 203 -4.85 8.00 3.23
N VAL A 204 -4.41 6.76 3.46
CA VAL A 204 -5.26 5.65 3.91
C VAL A 204 -4.78 5.20 5.27
N LEU A 205 -5.68 5.14 6.26
CA LEU A 205 -5.34 4.65 7.59
C LEU A 205 -5.15 3.14 7.52
N ASN A 206 -3.92 2.69 7.73
CA ASN A 206 -3.67 1.26 7.91
C ASN A 206 -3.88 0.86 9.37
N ARG A 207 -3.33 1.64 10.31
CA ARG A 207 -3.40 1.38 11.76
C ARG A 207 -3.47 2.67 12.56
N GLY A 208 -4.11 2.59 13.73
CA GLY A 208 -4.19 3.69 14.69
C GLY A 208 -5.52 4.44 14.62
N LYS A 209 -5.56 5.61 15.26
CA LYS A 209 -6.72 6.52 15.23
C LYS A 209 -6.22 7.92 14.93
N VAL A 210 -6.94 8.64 14.09
CA VAL A 210 -6.66 10.05 13.80
C VAL A 210 -7.87 10.86 14.25
N ARG A 211 -7.63 12.02 14.84
CA ARG A 211 -8.67 12.97 15.18
C ARG A 211 -8.74 14.03 14.09
N VAL A 212 -9.93 14.32 13.59
CA VAL A 212 -10.14 15.42 12.64
C VAL A 212 -10.69 16.60 13.40
N ILE A 213 -9.94 17.71 13.41
CA ILE A 213 -10.40 18.96 14.03
C ILE A 213 -10.72 19.93 12.90
N ARG A 214 -12.00 20.19 12.66
CA ARG A 214 -12.44 21.20 11.69
C ARG A 214 -12.58 22.54 12.41
N SER A 215 -11.83 23.56 11.99
CA SER A 215 -11.98 24.91 12.57
C SER A 215 -13.32 25.54 12.10
N LYS A 216 -13.99 26.27 13.00
CA LYS A 216 -15.28 26.94 12.69
C LYS A 216 -15.16 27.93 11.51
N ARG A 217 -13.99 28.57 11.32
CA ARG A 217 -13.71 29.54 10.24
C ARG A 217 -13.72 28.93 8.83
N GLU A 218 -13.28 27.67 8.68
CA GLU A 218 -13.27 26.99 7.38
C GLU A 218 -14.71 26.65 6.92
N ARG A 219 -15.61 26.38 7.88
CA ARG A 219 -17.03 26.12 7.64
C ARG A 219 -17.76 27.36 7.17
N GLU A 220 -17.47 28.53 7.76
CA GLU A 220 -17.96 29.83 7.27
C GLU A 220 -17.44 30.14 5.87
N ARG A 221 -16.18 29.80 5.56
CA ARG A 221 -15.58 29.98 4.23
C ARG A 221 -16.18 29.05 3.17
N ARG A 222 -16.52 27.81 3.52
CA ARG A 222 -17.22 26.88 2.62
C ARG A 222 -18.70 27.20 2.49
N ARG A 223 -19.34 27.70 3.56
CA ARG A 223 -20.71 28.24 3.50
C ARG A 223 -20.75 29.46 2.60
N SER A 224 -19.79 30.38 2.69
CA SER A 224 -19.76 31.53 1.79
C SER A 224 -19.47 31.11 0.34
N VAL A 225 -18.59 30.13 0.08
CA VAL A 225 -18.38 29.61 -1.27
C VAL A 225 -19.61 28.87 -1.83
N LYS A 226 -20.31 28.08 -1.01
CA LYS A 226 -21.59 27.47 -1.40
C LYS A 226 -22.69 28.49 -1.63
N VAL A 227 -22.78 29.54 -0.81
CA VAL A 227 -23.70 30.66 -1.01
C VAL A 227 -23.38 31.38 -2.31
N TYR A 228 -22.10 31.57 -2.67
CA TYR A 228 -21.76 32.13 -3.97
C TYR A 228 -22.11 31.19 -5.14
N GLU A 229 -22.01 29.86 -5.02
CA GLU A 229 -22.46 28.93 -6.08
C GLU A 229 -24.00 28.83 -6.16
N GLU A 230 -24.68 28.84 -5.01
CA GLU A 230 -26.15 28.83 -4.91
C GLU A 230 -26.74 30.16 -5.39
N ASP A 231 -26.10 31.32 -5.15
CA ASP A 231 -26.53 32.63 -5.65
C ASP A 231 -26.50 32.70 -7.20
N TYR A 232 -25.57 31.98 -7.85
CA TYR A 232 -25.56 31.85 -9.32
C TYR A 232 -26.65 30.88 -9.84
N GLU A 233 -27.13 29.94 -9.01
CA GLU A 233 -28.22 29.03 -9.34
C GLU A 233 -29.62 29.57 -8.95
N GLU A 234 -29.71 30.45 -7.94
CA GLU A 234 -30.93 31.10 -7.48
C GLU A 234 -31.34 32.33 -8.31
N GLU A 235 -30.42 32.93 -9.09
CA GLU A 235 -30.80 33.93 -10.11
C GLU A 235 -31.72 33.36 -11.22
N GLN A 236 -32.07 32.06 -11.17
CA GLN A 236 -33.06 31.42 -12.04
C GLN A 236 -34.29 30.83 -11.32
N ARG A 237 -34.56 31.14 -10.03
CA ARG A 237 -35.77 30.65 -9.35
C ARG A 237 -36.63 31.72 -8.68
N ASP A 238 -37.94 31.51 -8.83
CA ASP A 238 -39.09 32.37 -8.51
C ASP A 238 -39.16 32.73 -7.01
N PRO A 239 -39.36 34.01 -6.61
CA PRO A 239 -39.23 34.43 -5.22
C PRO A 239 -40.55 34.25 -4.48
N ASN A 240 -40.82 33.04 -3.96
CA ASN A 240 -41.88 32.83 -2.96
C ASN A 240 -41.69 31.51 -2.18
N SER A 241 -40.76 31.47 -1.24
CA SER A 241 -40.89 30.62 -0.05
C SER A 241 -39.97 31.10 1.06
N VAL A 242 -40.56 31.54 2.17
CA VAL A 242 -39.87 31.88 3.42
C VAL A 242 -40.14 30.74 4.40
N GLU A 243 -39.10 30.03 4.85
CA GLU A 243 -39.18 29.28 6.10
C GLU A 243 -37.94 29.51 6.97
N HIS A 244 -38.25 29.82 8.22
CA HIS A 244 -37.35 30.07 9.35
C HIS A 244 -36.57 28.81 9.74
N VAL A 245 -35.28 28.94 10.04
CA VAL A 245 -34.49 27.90 10.69
C VAL A 245 -34.00 28.42 12.05
N ASP A 246 -34.48 27.80 13.12
CA ASP A 246 -33.99 28.01 14.49
C ASP A 246 -32.58 27.41 14.63
N GLU A 247 -31.61 28.24 15.07
CA GLU A 247 -30.25 27.82 15.39
C GLU A 247 -30.21 27.12 16.76
N VAL A 248 -30.14 25.79 16.74
CA VAL A 248 -29.74 25.00 17.91
C VAL A 248 -28.21 24.95 17.97
N ALA A 249 -27.65 25.47 19.07
CA ALA A 249 -26.22 25.43 19.36
C ALA A 249 -25.82 24.00 19.77
N ASP A 250 -25.53 23.14 18.78
CA ASP A 250 -24.99 21.81 19.01
C ASP A 250 -23.50 21.90 19.40
N ALA A 251 -23.19 21.43 20.61
CA ALA A 251 -21.81 21.07 20.97
C ALA A 251 -21.44 19.82 20.16
N GLU A 252 -20.74 20.01 19.04
CA GLU A 252 -20.38 18.90 18.15
C GLU A 252 -19.45 17.90 18.85
N PRO A 253 -19.70 16.58 18.71
CA PRO A 253 -18.83 15.56 19.26
C PRO A 253 -17.47 15.55 18.53
N ASP A 254 -16.39 15.29 19.27
CA ASP A 254 -15.06 15.01 18.72
C ASP A 254 -15.16 13.86 17.70
N GLU A 255 -15.10 14.19 16.40
CA GLU A 255 -15.24 13.22 15.30
C GLU A 255 -13.89 12.54 15.06
N TRP A 256 -13.82 11.25 15.37
CA TRP A 256 -12.65 10.41 15.09
C TRP A 256 -12.71 9.92 13.65
N TRP A 257 -11.57 9.98 12.97
CA TRP A 257 -11.45 9.47 11.62
C TRP A 257 -11.61 7.95 11.58
N SER A 258 -12.45 7.47 10.66
CA SER A 258 -12.61 6.07 10.32
C SER A 258 -11.77 5.71 9.10
N SER A 259 -11.25 4.48 9.04
CA SER A 259 -10.54 3.93 7.87
C SER A 259 -11.40 3.96 6.59
N MET A 260 -12.72 4.06 6.73
CA MET A 260 -13.69 4.11 5.63
C MET A 260 -13.70 5.43 4.85
N ASP A 261 -13.19 6.52 5.43
CA ASP A 261 -13.23 7.84 4.81
C ASP A 261 -11.85 8.22 4.27
N PRO A 262 -11.63 8.40 2.96
CA PRO A 262 -10.32 8.82 2.46
C PRO A 262 -9.98 10.25 2.89
N VAL A 263 -8.77 10.48 3.42
CA VAL A 263 -8.25 11.85 3.57
C VAL A 263 -7.55 12.25 2.27
N LEU A 264 -8.26 13.04 1.46
CA LEU A 264 -7.74 13.64 0.24
C LEU A 264 -7.16 15.03 0.55
N ALA A 265 -5.84 15.13 0.48
CA ALA A 265 -5.15 16.42 0.47
C ALA A 265 -4.84 16.79 -0.98
N MET A 266 -5.63 17.71 -1.55
CA MET A 266 -5.33 18.32 -2.83
C MET A 266 -4.80 19.72 -2.55
N SER A 267 -3.51 20.00 -2.82
CA SER A 267 -3.06 21.38 -2.84
C SER A 267 -3.84 22.11 -3.93
N SER A 268 -4.51 23.18 -3.52
CA SER A 268 -4.98 24.17 -4.46
C SER A 268 -3.74 24.92 -4.95
N THR A 269 -3.09 24.41 -6.00
CA THR A 269 -2.21 25.27 -6.80
C THR A 269 -3.12 26.23 -7.57
N SER A 270 -3.54 27.30 -6.91
CA SER A 270 -4.04 28.48 -7.62
C SER A 270 -2.85 29.07 -8.39
N SER A 271 -2.65 28.63 -9.62
CA SER A 271 -1.79 29.32 -10.58
C SER A 271 -2.67 29.91 -11.68
N PRO A 272 -2.79 31.24 -11.77
CA PRO A 272 -2.96 31.89 -13.04
C PRO A 272 -1.58 32.18 -13.62
N CYS A 273 -1.30 31.62 -14.79
CA CYS A 273 -0.32 32.18 -15.70
C CYS A 273 -0.64 33.66 -15.92
N THR A 274 0.26 34.55 -15.52
CA THR A 274 0.36 35.88 -16.13
C THR A 274 1.71 35.97 -16.82
N SER A 275 1.65 35.86 -18.15
CA SER A 275 2.67 36.34 -19.07
C SER A 275 3.17 37.72 -18.66
N ARG A 276 4.45 37.83 -18.32
CA ARG A 276 5.14 39.12 -18.34
C ARG A 276 6.08 39.14 -19.53
N SER A 277 5.55 39.70 -20.62
CA SER A 277 6.33 40.26 -21.70
C SER A 277 7.26 41.35 -21.15
N SER A 278 8.56 41.12 -21.20
CA SER A 278 9.53 42.20 -21.30
C SER A 278 10.43 41.87 -22.48
N GLY A 279 10.20 42.57 -23.58
CA GLY A 279 11.01 42.45 -24.77
C GLY A 279 12.44 42.92 -24.51
N ASN A 280 13.39 42.24 -25.16
CA ASN A 280 14.56 42.92 -25.67
C ASN A 280 14.84 42.36 -27.07
N ARG A 281 14.71 43.24 -28.06
CA ARG A 281 15.17 43.06 -29.44
C ARG A 281 16.68 43.34 -29.50
N TYR A 282 17.25 42.89 -30.62
CA TYR A 282 18.56 43.19 -31.20
C TYR A 282 19.70 42.30 -30.68
N THR A 283 20.51 41.62 -31.50
CA THR A 283 20.66 41.51 -32.96
C THR A 283 21.65 40.38 -33.25
N ALA A 284 21.50 39.74 -34.40
CA ALA A 284 22.53 39.00 -35.13
C ALA A 284 22.40 39.45 -36.60
N PRO A 285 23.36 39.22 -37.52
CA PRO A 285 24.77 38.82 -37.42
C PRO A 285 25.61 39.75 -38.37
N PRO A 286 26.64 39.38 -39.17
CA PRO A 286 27.05 38.07 -39.70
C PRO A 286 28.04 37.28 -38.83
#